data_AF-A0A0C6G1B4-F1
#
_entry.id   AF-A0A0C6G1B4-F1
#
_cell.length_a   1.000
_cell.length_b   1.000
_cell.length_c   1.000
_cell.angle_alpha   90.00
_cell.angle_beta   90.00
_cell.angle_gamma   90.00
#
_symmetry.space_group_name_H-M   'P 1'
#
loop_
_entity.id
_entity.type
_entity.pdbx_description
1 polymer ?
#
loop_
_entity_poly.entity_id
_entity_poly.type
_entity_poly.pdbx_seq_one_letter_code
_entity_poly.pdbx_strand_id
1 'polypeptide(L)'
;MRGSGGEGGHARARPRPGQAVLDRRAGLGHPERARDGGPDMSPETPRLTTHVLDTAHGRPAAGVAVGLWRLAEGSREEVARTVTNADGRCDAPLLAGPALQPGIYELVFAVGAYFAGVGDAGASDFLDDVPVRFVVRPGLDHYHVPLLIAPYSYSTYRGS
;
A
#
# COMPACT_ATOMS: atom_id res chain seq x y z
N MET A 1 15.29 53.45 41.45
CA MET A 1 15.57 52.47 42.53
C MET A 1 16.42 51.37 41.89
N ARG A 2 17.76 51.36 42.01
CA ARG A 2 18.62 50.72 43.05
C ARG A 2 18.17 49.27 43.35
N GLY A 3 19.00 48.21 43.33
CA GLY A 3 20.47 48.03 43.25
C GLY A 3 20.83 46.75 42.44
N SER A 4 22.06 46.43 42.01
CA SER A 4 23.44 46.53 42.50
C SER A 4 23.88 45.48 43.54
N GLY A 5 24.84 44.64 43.16
CA GLY A 5 25.75 43.86 44.04
C GLY A 5 25.65 42.33 43.85
N GLY A 6 26.70 41.56 43.57
CA GLY A 6 28.12 41.88 43.56
C GLY A 6 28.96 40.75 42.96
N GLU A 7 30.16 41.12 42.52
CA GLU A 7 31.23 40.29 42.00
C GLU A 7 32.01 39.59 43.13
N GLY A 8 32.67 38.47 42.79
CA GLY A 8 33.71 37.85 43.61
C GLY A 8 34.66 37.06 42.70
N GLY A 9 35.84 37.63 42.43
CA GLY A 9 36.85 37.08 41.53
C GLY A 9 38.00 36.33 42.21
N HIS A 10 38.86 35.80 41.33
CA HIS A 10 40.27 35.40 41.50
C HIS A 10 40.58 34.15 42.36
N ALA A 11 41.61 33.34 42.12
CA ALA A 11 42.49 33.00 40.98
C ALA A 11 43.50 31.93 41.49
N ARG A 12 44.19 31.25 40.56
CA ARG A 12 45.45 30.46 40.71
C ARG A 12 45.27 29.01 41.23
N ALA A 13 46.05 28.00 40.82
CA ALA A 13 47.35 27.95 40.15
C ALA A 13 47.50 26.67 39.29
N ARG A 14 48.43 26.68 38.33
CA ARG A 14 48.89 25.49 37.58
C ARG A 14 50.10 24.85 38.28
N PRO A 15 50.28 23.53 38.13
CA PRO A 15 51.62 22.94 37.99
C PRO A 15 51.81 22.22 36.64
N ARG A 16 53.06 22.20 36.15
CA ARG A 16 53.58 21.34 35.06
C ARG A 16 54.66 20.36 35.64
N PRO A 17 55.44 19.57 34.87
CA PRO A 17 55.18 18.16 34.54
C PRO A 17 56.36 17.19 34.88
N GLY A 18 56.16 15.88 34.63
CA GLY A 18 57.19 14.80 34.63
C GLY A 18 57.00 13.79 35.77
N GLN A 19 57.19 12.47 35.66
CA GLN A 19 57.78 11.61 34.63
C GLN A 19 57.55 10.12 35.02
N ALA A 20 57.31 9.25 34.03
CA ALA A 20 57.45 7.76 34.02
C ALA A 20 56.53 6.95 35.00
N VAL A 21 56.07 5.72 34.71
CA VAL A 21 56.67 4.52 34.10
C VAL A 21 55.56 3.63 33.49
N LEU A 22 55.93 2.84 32.49
CA LEU A 22 55.14 1.77 31.84
C LEU A 22 54.55 0.75 32.82
N ASP A 23 53.33 0.26 32.54
CA ASP A 23 53.15 -1.18 32.51
C ASP A 23 52.05 -1.64 31.55
N ARG A 24 52.36 -2.73 30.83
CA ARG A 24 51.50 -3.41 29.86
C ARG A 24 50.43 -4.22 30.59
N ARG A 25 49.21 -4.31 30.05
CA ARG A 25 48.46 -5.57 29.87
C ARG A 25 47.15 -5.36 29.08
N ALA A 26 47.00 -6.24 28.09
CA ALA A 26 45.80 -6.80 27.44
C ALA A 26 44.45 -6.13 27.79
N GLY A 27 43.65 -5.64 26.84
CA GLY A 27 43.22 -6.37 25.65
C GLY A 27 41.98 -7.19 26.00
N LEU A 28 40.79 -6.65 25.69
CA LEU A 28 39.55 -7.34 25.31
C LEU A 28 38.52 -6.25 24.97
N GLY A 29 38.55 -5.81 23.70
CA GLY A 29 37.50 -4.97 23.14
C GLY A 29 36.19 -5.75 23.12
N HIS A 30 35.13 -5.14 23.65
CA HIS A 30 33.78 -5.61 23.35
C HIS A 30 33.53 -5.37 21.87
N PRO A 31 33.12 -6.39 21.08
CA PRO A 31 32.64 -6.12 19.74
C PRO A 31 31.36 -5.28 19.89
N GLU A 32 31.40 -4.09 19.29
CA GLU A 32 30.22 -3.32 18.99
C GLU A 32 29.29 -4.25 18.20
N ARG A 33 28.22 -4.71 18.84
CA ARG A 33 27.20 -5.50 18.16
C ARG A 33 26.67 -4.63 17.04
N ALA A 34 27.02 -4.99 15.80
CA ALA A 34 26.30 -4.56 14.63
C ALA A 34 24.81 -4.73 14.94
N ARG A 35 24.07 -3.62 14.89
CA ARG A 35 22.62 -3.68 14.92
C ARG A 35 22.24 -4.46 13.67
N ASP A 36 21.86 -5.73 13.84
CA ASP A 36 21.22 -6.52 12.79
C ASP A 36 20.14 -5.64 12.17
N GLY A 37 20.22 -5.48 10.85
CA GLY A 37 19.24 -4.77 10.07
C GLY A 37 17.86 -5.32 10.39
N GLY A 38 17.05 -4.51 11.07
CA GLY A 38 15.61 -4.73 11.08
C GLY A 38 15.10 -4.78 9.64
N PRO A 39 13.92 -5.38 9.39
CA PRO A 39 13.37 -5.45 8.05
C PRO A 39 13.43 -4.05 7.43
N ASP A 40 14.00 -3.99 6.23
CA ASP A 40 13.98 -2.80 5.39
C ASP A 40 12.51 -2.47 5.10
N MET A 41 11.93 -1.65 5.98
CA MET A 41 10.60 -1.07 5.83
C MET A 41 10.72 0.12 4.86
N SER A 42 11.28 -0.15 3.68
CA SER A 42 10.96 0.63 2.50
C SER A 42 9.44 0.64 2.39
N PRO A 43 8.77 1.80 2.32
CA PRO A 43 7.32 1.84 2.20
C PRO A 43 6.92 0.98 1.00
N GLU A 44 6.02 0.02 1.23
CA GLU A 44 5.52 -0.83 0.16
C GLU A 44 4.97 0.07 -0.95
N THR A 45 5.32 -0.27 -2.20
CA THR A 45 4.87 0.55 -3.33
C THR A 45 3.34 0.51 -3.41
N PRO A 46 2.65 1.68 -3.35
CA PRO A 46 1.19 1.73 -3.30
C PRO A 46 0.60 1.04 -4.52
N ARG A 47 -0.34 0.11 -4.32
CA ARG A 47 -0.88 -0.69 -5.42
C ARG A 47 -2.39 -0.86 -5.36
N LEU A 48 -3.02 -0.95 -6.53
CA LEU A 48 -4.44 -1.26 -6.69
C LEU A 48 -4.59 -2.64 -7.31
N THR A 49 -5.38 -3.50 -6.68
CA THR A 49 -5.63 -4.87 -7.13
C THR A 49 -7.12 -5.19 -6.99
N THR A 50 -7.57 -6.19 -7.73
CA THR A 50 -8.92 -6.75 -7.60
C THR A 50 -8.85 -8.27 -7.61
N HIS A 51 -9.95 -8.90 -7.25
CA HIS A 51 -10.19 -10.34 -7.30
C HIS A 51 -11.69 -10.54 -7.48
N VAL A 52 -12.08 -11.33 -8.47
CA VAL A 52 -13.47 -11.60 -8.77
C VAL A 52 -13.80 -13.04 -8.41
N LEU A 53 -14.81 -13.22 -7.55
CA LEU A 53 -15.27 -14.51 -7.07
C LEU A 53 -16.71 -14.74 -7.52
N ASP A 54 -16.94 -15.85 -8.19
CA ASP A 54 -18.27 -16.34 -8.52
C ASP A 54 -18.80 -17.17 -7.33
N THR A 55 -19.73 -16.59 -6.60
CA THR A 55 -20.32 -17.19 -5.40
C THR A 55 -21.46 -18.15 -5.73
N ALA A 56 -22.04 -18.09 -6.92
CA ALA A 56 -23.06 -19.04 -7.38
C ALA A 56 -22.42 -20.41 -7.68
N HIS A 57 -21.20 -20.41 -8.23
CA HIS A 57 -20.45 -21.63 -8.56
C HIS A 57 -19.32 -21.96 -7.58
N GLY A 58 -19.08 -21.11 -6.58
CA GLY A 58 -18.06 -21.32 -5.55
C GLY A 58 -16.63 -21.36 -6.10
N ARG A 59 -16.30 -20.51 -7.07
CA ARG A 59 -14.99 -20.51 -7.75
C ARG A 59 -14.50 -19.10 -8.10
N PRO A 60 -13.21 -18.90 -8.38
CA PRO A 60 -12.75 -17.66 -9.00
C PRO A 60 -13.40 -17.44 -10.36
N ALA A 61 -13.81 -16.20 -10.63
CA ALA A 61 -14.40 -15.82 -11.91
C ALA A 61 -13.29 -15.48 -12.90
N ALA A 62 -12.82 -16.49 -13.62
CA ALA A 62 -11.83 -16.33 -14.69
C ALA A 62 -12.47 -15.76 -15.97
N GLY A 63 -11.73 -14.94 -16.71
CA GLY A 63 -12.18 -14.39 -17.99
C GLY A 63 -13.09 -13.16 -17.90
N VAL A 64 -13.23 -12.55 -16.72
CA VAL A 64 -14.02 -11.33 -16.53
C VAL A 64 -13.23 -10.14 -17.07
N ALA A 65 -13.77 -9.42 -18.05
CA ALA A 65 -13.19 -8.16 -18.50
C ALA A 65 -13.36 -7.09 -17.42
N VAL A 66 -12.27 -6.38 -17.12
CA VAL A 66 -12.22 -5.34 -16.10
C VAL A 66 -11.59 -4.09 -16.69
N GLY A 67 -12.31 -2.96 -16.61
CA GLY A 67 -11.74 -1.65 -16.89
C GLY A 67 -11.60 -0.83 -15.60
N LEU A 68 -10.64 0.08 -15.58
CA LEU A 68 -10.42 1.03 -14.50
C LEU A 68 -10.40 2.44 -15.06
N TRP A 69 -11.22 3.30 -14.47
CA TRP A 69 -11.29 4.72 -14.81
C TRP A 69 -10.89 5.59 -13.63
N ARG A 70 -10.22 6.70 -13.94
CA ARG A 70 -10.06 7.84 -13.04
C ARG A 70 -11.15 8.87 -13.34
N LEU A 71 -11.78 9.39 -12.30
CA LEU A 71 -12.82 10.41 -12.40
C LEU A 71 -12.29 11.74 -11.87
N ALA A 72 -12.33 12.79 -12.70
CA ALA A 72 -11.89 14.14 -12.35
C ALA A 72 -12.70 15.19 -13.10
N GLU A 73 -13.22 16.22 -12.40
CA GLU A 73 -13.82 17.41 -13.03
C GLU A 73 -14.90 17.10 -14.09
N GLY A 74 -15.71 16.06 -13.86
CA GLY A 74 -16.75 15.63 -14.82
C GLY A 74 -16.24 14.78 -15.99
N SER A 75 -14.93 14.55 -16.08
CA SER A 75 -14.30 13.63 -17.03
C SER A 75 -14.13 12.22 -16.44
N ARG A 76 -14.08 11.24 -17.35
CA ARG A 76 -13.87 9.81 -17.07
C ARG A 76 -12.78 9.29 -17.99
N GLU A 77 -11.58 9.10 -17.46
CA GLU A 77 -10.39 8.67 -18.21
C GLU A 77 -10.12 7.19 -17.94
N GLU A 78 -9.99 6.36 -18.97
CA GLU A 78 -9.59 4.95 -18.81
C GLU A 78 -8.10 4.89 -18.53
N VAL A 79 -7.71 4.33 -17.39
CA VAL A 79 -6.31 4.27 -16.93
C VAL A 79 -5.75 2.86 -16.90
N ALA A 80 -6.60 1.83 -16.90
CA ALA A 80 -6.19 0.44 -17.09
C ALA A 80 -7.34 -0.43 -17.62
N ARG A 81 -6.99 -1.53 -18.30
CA ARG A 81 -7.92 -2.56 -18.76
C ARG A 81 -7.24 -3.93 -18.68
N THR A 82 -7.97 -4.95 -18.27
CA THR A 82 -7.45 -6.31 -18.12
C THR A 82 -8.56 -7.35 -18.17
N VAL A 83 -8.18 -8.64 -18.08
CA VAL A 83 -9.08 -9.78 -17.95
C VAL A 83 -8.60 -10.63 -16.78
N THR A 84 -9.51 -11.13 -15.97
CA THR A 84 -9.14 -11.97 -14.82
C THR A 84 -8.57 -13.32 -15.26
N ASN A 85 -7.52 -13.77 -14.58
CA ASN A 85 -6.85 -15.05 -14.79
C ASN A 85 -7.62 -16.21 -14.12
N ALA A 86 -7.03 -17.40 -14.11
CA ALA A 86 -7.64 -18.62 -13.55
C ALA A 86 -7.95 -18.53 -12.04
N ASP A 87 -7.27 -17.63 -11.31
CA ASP A 87 -7.53 -17.34 -9.89
C ASP A 87 -8.45 -16.12 -9.72
N GLY A 88 -9.14 -15.68 -10.78
CA GLY A 88 -10.05 -14.52 -10.72
C GLY A 88 -9.34 -13.18 -10.48
N ARG A 89 -8.01 -13.12 -10.61
CA ARG A 89 -7.17 -11.95 -10.34
C ARG A 89 -6.60 -11.37 -11.62
N CYS A 90 -5.94 -10.22 -11.51
CA CYS A 90 -5.09 -9.69 -12.56
C CYS A 90 -3.66 -10.23 -12.39
N ASP A 91 -2.94 -10.51 -13.47
CA ASP A 91 -1.55 -10.99 -13.40
C ASP A 91 -0.56 -9.94 -12.84
N ALA A 92 -0.93 -8.67 -12.92
CA ALA A 92 -0.23 -7.54 -12.32
C ALA A 92 -1.23 -6.61 -11.62
N PRO A 93 -0.77 -5.76 -10.67
CA PRO A 93 -1.60 -4.69 -10.13
C PRO A 93 -2.15 -3.80 -11.25
N LEU A 94 -3.40 -3.35 -11.11
CA LEU A 94 -4.05 -2.46 -12.07
C LEU A 94 -3.33 -1.12 -12.16
N LEU A 95 -2.85 -0.62 -11.03
CA LEU A 95 -1.95 0.54 -10.91
C LEU A 95 -0.97 0.27 -9.77
N ALA A 96 0.25 0.80 -9.90
CA ALA A 96 1.28 0.71 -8.87
C ALA A 96 2.12 2.00 -8.80
N GLY A 97 2.65 2.28 -7.61
CA GLY A 97 3.56 3.38 -7.33
C GLY A 97 2.97 4.72 -7.74
N PRO A 98 3.72 5.57 -8.48
CA PRO A 98 3.26 6.92 -8.83
C PRO A 98 2.07 6.93 -9.80
N ALA A 99 1.69 5.81 -10.41
CA ALA A 99 0.49 5.75 -11.24
C ALA A 99 -0.80 5.79 -10.38
N LEU A 100 -0.74 5.25 -9.16
CA LEU A 100 -1.87 5.26 -8.22
C LEU A 100 -1.88 6.57 -7.43
N GLN A 101 -2.56 7.57 -7.98
CA GLN A 101 -2.70 8.88 -7.33
C GLN A 101 -3.98 8.92 -6.48
N PRO A 102 -4.03 9.73 -5.40
CA PRO A 102 -5.27 10.03 -4.69
C PRO A 102 -6.35 10.56 -5.63
N GLY A 103 -7.61 10.15 -5.41
CA GLY A 103 -8.70 10.54 -6.29
C GLY A 103 -9.88 9.57 -6.24
N ILE A 104 -10.85 9.79 -7.13
CA ILE A 104 -11.99 8.90 -7.30
C ILE A 104 -11.72 8.00 -8.51
N TYR A 105 -11.90 6.70 -8.31
CA TYR A 105 -11.76 5.69 -9.35
C TYR A 105 -13.05 4.89 -9.50
N GLU A 106 -13.20 4.26 -10.65
CA GLU A 106 -14.30 3.36 -10.95
C GLU A 106 -13.75 2.12 -11.64
N LEU A 107 -13.99 0.96 -11.04
CA LEU A 107 -13.83 -0.34 -11.71
C LEU A 107 -15.13 -0.68 -12.40
N VAL A 108 -15.09 -1.18 -13.63
CA VAL A 108 -16.25 -1.77 -14.30
C VAL A 108 -15.92 -3.20 -14.67
N PHE A 109 -16.79 -4.12 -14.25
CA PHE A 109 -16.66 -5.55 -14.46
C PHE A 109 -17.77 -6.02 -15.40
N ALA A 110 -17.41 -6.71 -16.48
CA ALA A 110 -18.36 -7.25 -17.46
C ALA A 110 -19.00 -8.55 -16.94
N VAL A 111 -19.90 -8.42 -15.95
CA VAL A 111 -20.51 -9.55 -15.22
C VAL A 111 -21.52 -10.29 -16.09
N GLY A 112 -22.34 -9.58 -16.86
CA GLY A 112 -23.31 -10.19 -17.78
C GLY A 112 -22.62 -11.06 -18.82
N ALA A 113 -21.57 -10.55 -19.46
CA ALA A 113 -20.77 -11.31 -20.42
C ALA A 113 -20.13 -12.56 -19.79
N TYR A 114 -19.65 -12.47 -18.54
CA TYR A 114 -19.12 -13.62 -17.81
C TYR A 114 -20.18 -14.71 -17.59
N PHE A 115 -21.36 -14.36 -17.04
CA PHE A 115 -22.41 -15.34 -16.76
C PHE A 115 -23.01 -15.96 -18.04
N ALA A 116 -23.15 -15.16 -19.09
CA ALA A 116 -23.52 -15.68 -20.42
C ALA A 116 -22.51 -16.73 -20.92
N GLY A 117 -21.21 -16.48 -20.73
CA GLY A 117 -20.15 -17.40 -21.12
C GLY A 117 -20.10 -18.71 -20.34
N VAL A 118 -20.58 -18.73 -19.08
CA VAL A 118 -20.61 -19.94 -18.25
C VAL A 118 -21.96 -20.68 -18.28
N GLY A 119 -22.90 -20.25 -19.13
CA GLY A 119 -24.17 -20.94 -19.36
C GLY A 119 -25.38 -20.39 -18.59
N ASP A 120 -25.20 -19.29 -17.84
CA ASP A 120 -26.25 -18.62 -17.05
C ASP A 120 -26.69 -17.31 -17.72
N ALA A 121 -27.16 -17.40 -18.96
CA ALA A 121 -27.58 -16.22 -19.72
C ALA A 121 -28.70 -15.41 -19.04
N GLY A 122 -29.52 -16.02 -18.17
CA GLY A 122 -30.55 -15.29 -17.41
C GLY A 122 -30.01 -14.33 -16.35
N ALA A 123 -28.71 -14.38 -16.04
CA ALA A 123 -28.04 -13.43 -15.15
C ALA A 123 -27.83 -12.05 -15.81
N SER A 124 -27.51 -12.04 -17.11
CA SER A 124 -27.18 -10.80 -17.84
C SER A 124 -28.37 -9.87 -18.01
N ASP A 125 -29.59 -10.37 -17.80
CA ASP A 125 -30.81 -9.57 -17.85
C ASP A 125 -30.94 -8.59 -16.66
N PHE A 126 -30.21 -8.86 -15.56
CA PHE A 126 -30.22 -8.00 -14.37
C PHE A 126 -28.87 -7.33 -14.11
N LEU A 127 -27.77 -8.07 -14.17
CA LEU A 127 -26.41 -7.53 -14.00
C LEU A 127 -25.63 -7.70 -15.31
N ASP A 128 -25.40 -6.59 -16.01
CA ASP A 128 -24.52 -6.53 -17.17
C ASP A 128 -23.13 -6.02 -16.76
N ASP A 129 -22.85 -4.73 -16.98
CA ASP A 129 -21.67 -4.06 -16.44
C ASP A 129 -21.90 -3.60 -15.00
N VAL A 130 -21.02 -4.01 -14.08
CA VAL A 130 -21.09 -3.62 -12.66
C VAL A 130 -20.02 -2.56 -12.35
N PRO A 131 -20.40 -1.29 -12.15
CA PRO A 131 -19.48 -0.25 -11.73
C PRO A 131 -19.29 -0.23 -10.19
N VAL A 132 -18.04 -0.20 -9.75
CA VAL A 132 -17.65 0.01 -8.35
C VAL A 132 -16.82 1.29 -8.26
N ARG A 133 -17.42 2.35 -7.71
CA ARG A 133 -16.76 3.63 -7.49
C ARG A 133 -16.19 3.73 -6.08
N PHE A 134 -14.94 4.14 -5.96
CA PHE A 134 -14.24 4.22 -4.68
C PHE A 134 -13.24 5.38 -4.63
N VAL A 135 -12.83 5.74 -3.41
CA VAL A 135 -11.90 6.85 -3.16
C VAL A 135 -10.54 6.28 -2.74
N VAL A 136 -9.51 6.66 -3.48
CA VAL A 136 -8.11 6.46 -3.11
C VAL A 136 -7.63 7.68 -2.33
N ARG A 137 -7.04 7.44 -1.16
CA ARG A 137 -6.53 8.44 -0.22
C ARG A 137 -5.02 8.23 -0.04
N PRO A 138 -4.26 9.28 0.31
CA PRO A 138 -2.84 9.14 0.63
C PRO A 138 -2.59 8.21 1.84
N GLY A 139 -1.38 7.63 1.90
CA GLY A 139 -0.89 6.91 3.08
C GLY A 139 -1.38 5.47 3.21
N LEU A 140 -1.86 4.86 2.12
CA LEU A 140 -2.28 3.45 2.08
C LEU A 140 -1.47 2.71 1.01
N ASP A 141 -0.78 1.65 1.44
CA ASP A 141 0.16 0.89 0.62
C ASP A 141 -0.56 -0.11 -0.32
N HIS A 142 -1.77 -0.55 0.04
CA HIS A 142 -2.53 -1.49 -0.78
C HIS A 142 -4.02 -1.16 -0.77
N TYR A 143 -4.56 -1.01 -1.97
CA TYR A 143 -5.98 -1.00 -2.26
C TYR A 143 -6.37 -2.32 -2.90
N HIS A 144 -7.09 -3.15 -2.16
CA HIS A 144 -7.73 -4.33 -2.71
C HIS A 144 -9.24 -4.10 -2.78
N VAL A 145 -9.81 -4.15 -3.99
CA VAL A 145 -11.25 -3.96 -4.23
C VAL A 145 -11.79 -5.21 -4.92
N PRO A 146 -12.12 -6.28 -4.17
CA PRO A 146 -12.66 -7.50 -4.74
C PRO A 146 -14.15 -7.35 -5.08
N LEU A 147 -14.61 -8.18 -6.01
CA LEU A 147 -16.01 -8.29 -6.38
C LEU A 147 -16.48 -9.73 -6.20
N LEU A 148 -17.47 -9.95 -5.35
CA LEU A 148 -18.17 -11.22 -5.25
C LEU A 148 -19.44 -11.09 -6.08
N ILE A 149 -19.62 -11.98 -7.05
CA ILE A 149 -20.73 -11.96 -8.00
C ILE A 149 -21.59 -13.22 -7.89
N ALA A 150 -22.87 -13.06 -8.15
CA ALA A 150 -23.85 -14.09 -8.45
C ALA A 150 -24.80 -13.53 -9.53
N PRO A 151 -25.63 -14.34 -10.21
CA PRO A 151 -26.50 -13.87 -11.28
C PRO A 151 -27.36 -12.64 -10.95
N TYR A 152 -27.78 -12.50 -9.70
CA TYR A 152 -28.71 -11.44 -9.27
C TYR A 152 -28.19 -10.60 -8.10
N SER A 153 -26.91 -10.72 -7.76
CA SER A 153 -26.33 -9.94 -6.67
C SER A 153 -24.83 -9.78 -6.84
N TYR A 154 -24.31 -8.72 -6.25
CA TYR A 154 -22.88 -8.59 -6.04
C TYR A 154 -22.60 -7.92 -4.71
N SER A 155 -21.38 -8.09 -4.22
CA SER A 155 -20.87 -7.34 -3.08
C SER A 155 -19.41 -7.00 -3.29
N THR A 156 -18.98 -5.92 -2.68
CA THR A 156 -17.60 -5.45 -2.69
C THR A 156 -17.26 -4.93 -1.30
N TYR A 157 -15.98 -4.86 -1.00
CA TYR A 157 -15.46 -4.25 0.22
C TYR A 157 -14.07 -3.69 -0.05
N ARG A 158 -13.47 -3.02 0.94
CA ARG A 158 -12.05 -2.67 0.89
C ARG A 158 -11.25 -3.76 1.61
N GLY A 159 -10.46 -4.52 0.88
CA GLY A 159 -9.49 -5.46 1.44
C GLY A 159 -8.20 -4.77 1.89
N SER A 160 -7.43 -5.50 2.70
CA SER A 160 -6.07 -5.15 3.15
C SER A 160 -5.01 -5.68 2.21
#